data_AF-A0A5B7X6Z6-F1
#
_entry.id   AF-A0A5B7X6Z6-F1
#
_cell.length_a   1.000
_cell.length_b   1.000
_cell.length_c   1.000
_cell.angle_alpha   90.00
_cell.angle_beta   90.00
_cell.angle_gamma   90.00
#
_symmetry.space_group_name_H-M   'P 1'
#
loop_
_entity.id
_entity.type
_entity.pdbx_description
1 polymer ?
#
loop_
_entity_poly.entity_id
_entity_poly.type
_entity_poly.pdbx_seq_one_letter_code
_entity_poly.pdbx_strand_id
1 'polypeptide(L)'
;MKTTVSTKQKFSARVPRESIWKKLTKTKYNDQVLKVTIRTFASALVAVAGFMLFADKILEVNFAETYGFADSQTFLWVFTQSISPLLLIIGLVFKPYKIAITIPVYMYFVQLYWVFNPAIRFDDILLQTYAIGAVLGFIALVVVINWFFHKASDKRQRTIGQLERALDLDLIEGIQVLIRFIVVDIKRKYITEENRKEYVRDYMAKLDKIDQC
;
A
#
# COMPACT_ATOMS: atom_id res chain seq x y z
N MET A 1 43.44 -6.29 60.82
CA MET A 1 42.59 -5.18 60.34
C MET A 1 42.70 -5.06 58.83
N LYS A 2 41.65 -5.44 58.09
CA LYS A 2 41.46 -5.07 56.68
C LYS A 2 39.97 -4.73 56.51
N THR A 3 39.72 -3.47 56.19
CA THR A 3 38.42 -2.81 56.07
C THR A 3 37.70 -3.24 54.80
N THR A 4 36.49 -3.77 54.95
CA THR A 4 35.55 -4.04 53.85
C THR A 4 34.82 -2.74 53.48
N VAL A 5 35.05 -2.25 52.26
CA VAL A 5 34.34 -1.08 51.72
C VAL A 5 32.97 -1.53 51.21
N SER A 6 31.93 -1.05 51.88
CA SER A 6 30.52 -1.22 51.49
C SER A 6 30.17 -0.31 50.31
N THR A 7 29.96 -0.88 49.12
CA THR A 7 29.43 -0.16 47.96
C THR A 7 27.93 -0.44 47.80
N LYS A 8 27.09 0.11 48.68
CA LYS A 8 25.65 0.23 48.43
C LYS A 8 25.40 1.47 47.57
N GLN A 9 25.57 1.31 46.25
CA GLN A 9 25.22 2.34 45.27
C GLN A 9 23.68 2.40 45.17
N LYS A 10 23.06 3.38 45.85
CA LYS A 10 21.63 3.70 45.74
C LYS A 10 21.33 4.22 44.33
N PHE A 11 20.90 3.33 43.43
CA PHE A 11 20.18 3.74 42.23
C PHE A 11 18.72 4.04 42.59
N SER A 12 18.45 5.29 42.95
CA SER A 12 17.07 5.82 43.01
C SER A 12 16.94 7.04 42.09
N ALA A 13 17.27 6.86 40.81
CA ALA A 13 16.80 7.77 39.78
C ALA A 13 15.32 7.46 39.53
N ARG A 14 14.42 8.11 40.29
CA ARG A 14 12.99 8.15 39.93
C ARG A 14 12.89 8.93 38.62
N VAL A 15 12.87 8.22 37.50
CA VAL A 15 12.50 8.82 36.21
C VAL A 15 11.09 9.40 36.39
N PRO A 16 10.88 10.71 36.13
CA PRO A 16 9.59 11.34 36.40
C PRO A 16 8.54 10.68 35.51
N ARG A 17 7.64 9.91 36.14
CA ARG A 17 6.64 9.06 35.49
C ARG A 17 5.83 9.83 34.44
N GLU A 18 5.56 11.12 34.69
CA GLU A 18 4.83 12.01 33.77
C GLU A 18 5.52 12.22 32.41
N SER A 19 6.86 12.23 32.37
CA SER A 19 7.62 12.41 31.12
C SER A 19 7.50 11.22 30.16
N ILE A 20 7.35 10.01 30.72
CA ILE A 20 7.19 8.77 29.95
C ILE A 20 5.77 8.69 29.40
N TRP A 21 4.75 9.00 30.20
CA TRP A 21 3.35 9.00 29.77
C TRP A 21 3.07 10.02 28.66
N LYS A 22 3.64 11.24 28.74
CA LYS A 22 3.53 12.25 27.67
C LYS A 22 4.23 11.79 26.38
N LYS A 23 5.38 11.11 26.47
CA LYS A 23 6.06 10.54 25.29
C LYS A 23 5.23 9.40 24.66
N LEU A 24 4.76 8.45 25.46
CA LEU A 24 3.96 7.32 24.98
C LEU A 24 2.64 7.76 24.30
N THR A 25 1.95 8.74 24.88
CA THR A 25 0.71 9.27 24.30
C THR A 25 0.97 10.03 22.99
N LYS A 26 2.04 10.83 22.92
CA LYS A 26 2.45 11.51 21.69
C LYS A 26 2.85 10.53 20.58
N THR A 27 3.58 9.46 20.91
CA THR A 27 3.95 8.41 19.95
C THR A 27 2.71 7.68 19.43
N LYS A 28 1.79 7.29 20.31
CA LYS A 28 0.54 6.61 19.92
C LYS A 28 -0.37 7.50 19.05
N TYR A 29 -0.44 8.79 19.36
CA TYR A 29 -1.18 9.77 18.56
C TYR A 29 -0.57 9.92 17.16
N ASN A 30 0.75 10.10 17.07
CA ASN A 30 1.45 10.22 15.79
C ASN A 30 1.30 8.95 14.93
N ASP A 31 1.35 7.77 15.54
CA ASP A 31 1.13 6.50 14.85
C ASP A 31 -0.30 6.37 14.30
N GLN A 32 -1.30 6.81 15.08
CA GLN A 32 -2.68 6.83 14.62
C GLN A 32 -2.90 7.81 13.45
N VAL A 33 -2.32 9.02 13.53
CA VAL A 33 -2.40 10.01 12.44
C VAL A 33 -1.70 9.46 11.20
N LEU A 34 -0.50 8.91 11.33
CA LEU A 34 0.25 8.30 10.23
C LEU A 34 -0.55 7.18 9.58
N LYS A 35 -1.17 6.30 10.36
CA LYS A 35 -2.02 5.21 9.87
C LYS A 35 -3.23 5.75 9.08
N VAL A 36 -3.89 6.80 9.57
CA VAL A 36 -5.02 7.43 8.84
C VAL A 36 -4.53 8.04 7.54
N THR A 37 -3.40 8.75 7.56
CA THR A 37 -2.81 9.38 6.37
C THR A 37 -2.46 8.34 5.30
N ILE A 38 -1.77 7.26 5.68
CA ILE A 38 -1.41 6.16 4.77
C ILE A 38 -2.66 5.54 4.16
N ARG A 39 -3.70 5.25 4.97
CA ARG A 39 -4.95 4.66 4.46
C ARG A 39 -5.72 5.60 3.54
N THR A 40 -5.68 6.90 3.80
CA THR A 40 -6.31 7.92 2.97
C THR A 40 -5.59 8.01 1.62
N PHE A 41 -4.26 8.08 1.64
CA PHE A 41 -3.43 8.05 0.43
C PHE A 41 -3.66 6.77 -0.39
N ALA A 42 -3.67 5.60 0.27
CA ALA A 42 -3.97 4.32 -0.35
C ALA A 42 -5.34 4.31 -1.03
N SER A 43 -6.35 4.88 -0.37
CA SER A 43 -7.71 4.95 -0.91
C SER A 43 -7.81 5.87 -2.11
N ALA A 44 -7.09 7.00 -2.09
CA ALA A 44 -6.97 7.88 -3.24
C ALA A 44 -6.27 7.16 -4.41
N LEU A 45 -5.21 6.40 -4.14
CA LEU A 45 -4.49 5.63 -5.16
C LEU A 45 -5.39 4.57 -5.82
N VAL A 46 -6.19 3.85 -5.03
CA VAL A 46 -7.17 2.88 -5.54
C VAL A 46 -8.27 3.56 -6.36
N ALA A 47 -8.75 4.73 -5.92
CA ALA A 47 -9.73 5.50 -6.69
C ALA A 47 -9.14 5.96 -8.03
N VAL A 48 -7.92 6.50 -8.03
CA VAL A 48 -7.20 6.92 -9.24
C VAL A 48 -7.00 5.74 -10.18
N ALA A 49 -6.61 4.56 -9.67
CA ALA A 49 -6.50 3.35 -10.48
C ALA A 49 -7.83 3.01 -11.19
N GLY A 50 -8.96 3.09 -10.47
CA GLY A 50 -10.29 2.90 -11.05
C GLY A 50 -10.63 3.94 -12.12
N PHE A 51 -10.36 5.22 -11.89
CA PHE A 51 -10.63 6.27 -12.87
C PHE A 51 -9.72 6.19 -14.10
N MET A 52 -8.48 5.73 -13.94
CA MET A 52 -7.51 5.60 -15.03
C MET A 52 -8.02 4.64 -16.12
N LEU A 53 -8.86 3.67 -15.77
CA LEU A 53 -9.53 2.76 -16.72
C LEU A 53 -10.46 3.46 -17.72
N PHE A 54 -10.83 4.71 -17.46
CA PHE A 54 -11.70 5.54 -18.31
C PHE A 54 -10.94 6.70 -18.94
N ALA A 55 -9.62 6.77 -18.75
CA ALA A 55 -8.82 7.88 -19.26
C ALA A 55 -8.92 7.99 -20.79
N ASP A 56 -9.03 6.87 -21.51
CA ASP A 56 -9.22 6.86 -22.97
C ASP A 56 -10.57 7.44 -23.43
N LYS A 57 -11.59 7.45 -22.55
CA LYS A 57 -12.92 7.99 -22.86
C LYS A 57 -13.11 9.45 -22.46
N ILE A 58 -12.32 9.92 -21.51
CA ILE A 58 -12.42 11.28 -20.96
C ILE A 58 -11.38 12.20 -21.58
N LEU A 59 -10.18 11.70 -21.87
CA LEU A 59 -9.08 12.47 -22.41
C LEU A 59 -9.00 12.29 -23.93
N GLU A 60 -9.34 13.34 -24.66
CA GLU A 60 -9.08 13.41 -26.10
C GLU A 60 -7.62 13.79 -26.34
N VAL A 61 -6.74 12.78 -26.36
CA VAL A 61 -5.29 12.98 -26.57
C VAL A 61 -4.89 12.45 -27.94
N ASN A 62 -4.22 13.31 -28.73
CA ASN A 62 -3.58 12.93 -29.98
C ASN A 62 -2.07 12.85 -29.73
N PHE A 63 -1.55 11.65 -29.55
CA PHE A 63 -0.12 11.39 -29.49
C PHE A 63 0.46 11.43 -30.91
N ALA A 64 1.61 12.09 -31.06
CA ALA A 64 2.34 12.08 -32.32
C ALA A 64 2.84 10.67 -32.71
N GLU A 65 3.10 9.83 -31.69
CA GLU A 65 3.60 8.47 -31.85
C GLU A 65 2.65 7.50 -31.14
N THR A 66 2.10 6.54 -31.90
CA THR A 66 1.19 5.51 -31.37
C THR A 66 1.89 4.17 -31.12
N TYR A 67 3.21 4.08 -31.28
CA TYR A 67 4.01 2.86 -31.00
C TYR A 67 3.46 1.57 -31.64
N GLY A 68 2.87 1.67 -32.84
CA GLY A 68 2.30 0.55 -33.58
C GLY A 68 0.83 0.25 -33.29
N PHE A 69 0.16 1.02 -32.43
CA PHE A 69 -1.29 0.96 -32.25
C PHE A 69 -2.02 1.75 -33.35
N ALA A 70 -3.25 1.33 -33.65
CA ALA A 70 -4.05 1.89 -34.74
C ALA A 70 -4.32 3.40 -34.57
N ASP A 71 -4.49 3.85 -33.34
CA ASP A 71 -4.76 5.23 -32.99
C ASP A 71 -4.32 5.53 -31.54
N SER A 72 -4.26 6.83 -31.21
CA SER A 72 -3.83 7.31 -29.88
C SER A 72 -4.74 6.87 -28.74
N GLN A 73 -6.04 6.71 -29.00
CA GLN A 73 -7.03 6.32 -28.02
C GLN A 73 -6.89 4.83 -27.68
N THR A 74 -6.68 3.99 -28.70
CA THR A 74 -6.37 2.56 -28.51
C THR A 74 -5.07 2.36 -27.73
N PHE A 75 -4.01 3.14 -28.05
CA PHE A 75 -2.78 3.12 -27.26
C PHE A 75 -3.03 3.48 -25.80
N LEU A 76 -3.73 4.59 -25.54
CA LEU A 76 -4.05 5.05 -24.19
C LEU A 76 -4.89 4.03 -23.42
N TRP A 77 -5.85 3.39 -24.09
CA TRP A 77 -6.66 2.33 -23.51
C TRP A 77 -5.80 1.14 -23.07
N VAL A 78 -4.94 0.59 -23.94
CA VAL A 78 -4.06 -0.53 -23.57
C VAL A 78 -3.06 -0.15 -22.46
N PHE A 79 -2.50 1.05 -22.52
CA PHE A 79 -1.58 1.57 -21.51
C PHE A 79 -2.26 1.65 -20.13
N THR A 80 -3.46 2.22 -20.08
CA THR A 80 -4.20 2.39 -18.82
C THR A 80 -4.74 1.08 -18.25
N GLN A 81 -5.13 0.12 -19.10
CA GLN A 81 -5.47 -1.25 -18.71
C GLN A 81 -4.28 -1.99 -18.09
N SER A 82 -3.04 -1.63 -18.47
CA SER A 82 -1.83 -2.25 -17.94
C SER A 82 -1.37 -1.61 -16.63
N ILE A 83 -1.47 -0.28 -16.51
CA ILE A 83 -1.01 0.46 -15.32
C ILE A 83 -2.03 0.44 -14.18
N SER A 84 -3.33 0.48 -14.48
CA SER A 84 -4.37 0.51 -13.45
C SER A 84 -4.27 -0.67 -12.47
N PRO A 85 -4.12 -1.94 -12.90
CA PRO A 85 -3.92 -3.07 -11.99
C PRO A 85 -2.69 -2.93 -11.10
N LEU A 86 -1.58 -2.37 -11.62
CA LEU A 86 -0.35 -2.14 -10.84
C LEU A 86 -0.59 -1.10 -9.74
N LEU A 87 -1.25 0.01 -10.07
CA LEU A 87 -1.62 1.03 -9.08
C LEU A 87 -2.59 0.49 -8.03
N LEU A 88 -3.54 -0.36 -8.45
CA LEU A 88 -4.49 -1.00 -7.57
C LEU A 88 -3.78 -1.92 -6.58
N ILE A 89 -2.83 -2.75 -7.03
CA ILE A 89 -2.02 -3.62 -6.16
C ILE A 89 -1.25 -2.78 -5.14
N ILE A 90 -0.53 -1.75 -5.58
CA ILE A 90 0.23 -0.84 -4.69
C ILE A 90 -0.71 -0.22 -3.66
N GLY A 91 -1.88 0.25 -4.08
CA GLY A 91 -2.88 0.83 -3.19
C GLY A 91 -3.38 -0.18 -2.15
N LEU A 92 -3.65 -1.42 -2.56
CA LEU A 92 -4.14 -2.48 -1.67
C LEU A 92 -3.12 -2.88 -0.59
N VAL A 93 -1.81 -2.85 -0.88
CA VAL A 93 -0.75 -3.13 0.11
C VAL A 93 -0.90 -2.23 1.35
N PHE A 94 -1.28 -0.97 1.14
CA PHE A 94 -1.44 0.02 2.22
C PHE A 94 -2.80 -0.04 2.94
N LYS A 95 -3.60 -1.08 2.70
CA LYS A 95 -4.88 -1.37 3.39
C LYS A 95 -5.86 -0.18 3.35
N PRO A 96 -6.34 0.19 2.14
CA PRO A 96 -7.24 1.33 1.94
C PRO A 96 -8.58 1.10 2.66
N TYR A 97 -9.42 2.14 2.68
CA TYR A 97 -10.80 1.97 3.15
C TYR A 97 -11.56 1.04 2.21
N LYS A 98 -12.34 0.11 2.77
CA LYS A 98 -13.12 -0.87 1.97
C LYS A 98 -14.05 -0.20 0.95
N ILE A 99 -14.55 0.99 1.27
CA ILE A 99 -15.40 1.79 0.38
C ILE A 99 -14.62 2.20 -0.88
N ALA A 100 -13.34 2.55 -0.77
CA ALA A 100 -12.53 2.94 -1.94
C ALA A 100 -12.37 1.79 -2.94
N ILE A 101 -12.37 0.54 -2.48
CA ILE A 101 -12.30 -0.66 -3.33
C ILE A 101 -13.58 -0.80 -4.20
N THR A 102 -14.71 -0.24 -3.78
CA THR A 102 -15.94 -0.29 -4.58
C THR A 102 -15.84 0.52 -5.87
N ILE A 103 -14.96 1.53 -5.92
CA ILE A 103 -14.76 2.38 -7.11
C ILE A 103 -14.22 1.57 -8.29
N PRO A 104 -13.04 0.90 -8.22
CA PRO A 104 -12.58 0.09 -9.34
C PRO A 104 -13.52 -1.07 -9.66
N VAL A 105 -14.19 -1.68 -8.66
CA VAL A 105 -15.19 -2.73 -8.93
C VAL A 105 -16.36 -2.19 -9.77
N TYR A 106 -16.88 -1.02 -9.44
CA TYR A 106 -17.89 -0.32 -10.23
C TYR A 106 -17.41 -0.09 -11.67
N MET A 107 -16.21 0.45 -11.81
CA MET A 107 -15.58 0.75 -13.09
C MET A 107 -15.41 -0.50 -13.97
N TYR A 108 -15.01 -1.63 -13.39
CA TYR A 108 -14.92 -2.90 -14.11
C TYR A 108 -16.28 -3.42 -14.58
N PHE A 109 -17.36 -3.25 -13.80
CA PHE A 109 -18.70 -3.65 -14.26
C PHE A 109 -19.20 -2.78 -15.41
N VAL A 110 -18.92 -1.47 -15.39
CA VAL A 110 -19.20 -0.59 -16.53
C VAL A 110 -18.43 -1.05 -17.77
N GLN A 111 -17.13 -1.36 -17.64
CA GLN A 111 -16.34 -1.90 -18.75
C GLN A 111 -16.89 -3.23 -19.27
N LEU A 112 -17.28 -4.14 -18.38
CA LEU A 112 -17.87 -5.43 -18.75
C LEU A 112 -19.15 -5.24 -19.57
N TYR A 113 -19.98 -4.26 -19.22
CA TYR A 113 -21.18 -3.94 -19.99
C TYR A 113 -20.84 -3.42 -21.40
N TRP A 114 -19.84 -2.55 -21.51
CA TRP A 114 -19.38 -2.02 -22.80
C TRP A 114 -18.80 -3.08 -23.73
N VAL A 115 -18.24 -4.18 -23.20
CA VAL A 115 -17.84 -5.32 -24.03
C VAL A 115 -19.03 -5.87 -24.83
N PHE A 116 -20.23 -5.88 -24.24
CA PHE A 116 -21.44 -6.35 -24.92
C PHE A 116 -22.16 -5.24 -25.70
N ASN A 117 -22.07 -3.99 -25.25
CA ASN A 117 -22.73 -2.83 -25.88
C ASN A 117 -21.80 -1.61 -25.97
N PRO A 118 -20.87 -1.57 -26.94
CA PRO A 118 -19.85 -0.52 -27.02
C PRO A 118 -20.39 0.84 -27.46
N ALA A 119 -21.59 0.90 -28.06
CA ALA A 119 -22.22 2.14 -28.53
C ALA A 119 -22.87 2.97 -27.41
N ILE A 120 -23.06 2.39 -26.22
CA ILE A 120 -23.74 3.04 -25.10
C ILE A 120 -22.79 4.03 -24.42
N ARG A 121 -23.25 5.27 -24.25
CA ARG A 121 -22.49 6.33 -23.58
C ARG A 121 -22.49 6.15 -22.07
N PHE A 122 -21.51 6.77 -21.41
CA PHE A 122 -21.35 6.67 -19.96
C PHE A 122 -22.55 7.26 -19.18
N ASP A 123 -23.25 8.25 -19.71
CA ASP A 123 -24.40 8.92 -19.10
C ASP A 123 -25.73 8.14 -19.20
N ASP A 124 -25.71 6.95 -19.78
CA ASP A 124 -26.90 6.12 -19.95
C ASP A 124 -27.43 5.57 -18.60
N ILE A 125 -28.73 5.78 -18.35
CA ILE A 125 -29.38 5.40 -17.09
C ILE A 125 -29.37 3.87 -16.88
N LEU A 126 -29.54 3.08 -17.95
CA LEU A 126 -29.53 1.62 -17.85
C LEU A 126 -28.12 1.12 -17.51
N LEU A 127 -27.07 1.71 -18.09
CA LEU A 127 -25.68 1.41 -17.75
C LEU A 127 -25.39 1.65 -16.27
N GLN A 128 -25.75 2.83 -15.75
CA GLN A 128 -25.51 3.19 -14.35
C GLN A 128 -26.31 2.28 -13.40
N THR A 129 -27.57 2.00 -13.75
CA THR A 129 -28.44 1.10 -12.96
C THR A 129 -27.88 -0.33 -12.92
N TYR A 130 -27.42 -0.84 -14.06
CA TYR A 130 -26.76 -2.13 -14.17
C TYR A 130 -25.50 -2.18 -13.30
N ALA A 131 -24.62 -1.18 -13.42
CA ALA A 131 -23.34 -1.18 -12.70
C ALA A 131 -23.54 -1.09 -11.18
N ILE A 132 -24.48 -0.26 -10.70
CA ILE A 132 -24.84 -0.20 -9.27
C ILE A 132 -25.40 -1.55 -8.81
N GLY A 133 -26.33 -2.13 -9.56
CA GLY A 133 -26.92 -3.44 -9.25
C GLY A 133 -25.87 -4.55 -9.19
N ALA A 134 -24.93 -4.57 -10.14
CA ALA A 134 -23.85 -5.53 -10.20
C ALA A 134 -22.88 -5.39 -9.02
N VAL A 135 -22.53 -4.17 -8.62
CA VAL A 135 -21.71 -3.92 -7.41
C VAL A 135 -22.41 -4.41 -6.15
N LEU A 136 -23.70 -4.10 -5.98
CA LEU A 136 -24.47 -4.57 -4.83
C LEU A 136 -24.58 -6.09 -4.81
N GLY A 137 -24.84 -6.71 -5.96
CA GLY A 137 -24.86 -8.17 -6.12
C GLY A 137 -23.51 -8.81 -5.80
N PHE A 138 -22.41 -8.20 -6.23
CA PHE A 138 -21.06 -8.66 -5.93
C PHE A 138 -20.73 -8.55 -4.43
N ILE A 139 -21.11 -7.45 -3.78
CA ILE A 139 -20.96 -7.30 -2.33
C ILE A 139 -21.77 -8.37 -1.60
N ALA A 140 -23.03 -8.61 -2.00
CA ALA A 140 -23.87 -9.65 -1.43
C ALA A 140 -23.24 -11.04 -1.61
N LEU A 141 -22.70 -11.33 -2.80
CA LEU A 141 -21.97 -12.58 -3.09
C LEU A 141 -20.77 -12.75 -2.15
N VAL A 142 -19.94 -11.72 -1.99
CA VAL A 142 -18.79 -11.76 -1.07
C VAL A 142 -19.23 -11.99 0.38
N VAL A 143 -20.35 -11.40 0.81
CA VAL A 143 -20.91 -11.62 2.15
C VAL A 143 -21.38 -13.07 2.31
N VAL A 144 -22.09 -13.63 1.32
CA VAL A 144 -22.55 -15.02 1.34
C VAL A 144 -21.37 -16.00 1.36
N ILE A 145 -20.35 -15.76 0.53
CA ILE A 145 -19.11 -16.53 0.52
C ILE A 145 -18.45 -16.50 1.90
N ASN A 146 -18.26 -15.29 2.45
CA ASN A 146 -17.66 -15.14 3.77
C ASN A 146 -18.46 -15.85 4.86
N TRP A 147 -19.79 -15.75 4.82
CA TRP A 147 -20.69 -16.42 5.76
C TRP A 147 -20.55 -17.95 5.68
N PHE A 148 -20.53 -18.50 4.47
CA PHE A 148 -20.35 -19.93 4.24
C PHE A 148 -19.00 -20.43 4.78
N PHE A 149 -17.92 -19.70 4.53
CA PHE A 149 -16.58 -20.06 5.00
C PHE A 149 -16.35 -19.82 6.50
N HIS A 150 -16.96 -18.80 7.10
CA HIS A 150 -16.89 -18.56 8.55
C HIS A 150 -17.58 -19.70 9.32
N LYS A 151 -18.75 -20.14 8.84
CA LYS A 151 -19.48 -21.27 9.43
C LYS A 151 -18.68 -22.58 9.37
N ALA A 152 -17.74 -22.70 8.43
CA ALA A 152 -16.93 -23.89 8.23
C ALA A 152 -15.59 -23.89 9.01
N SER A 153 -15.16 -22.78 9.64
CA SER A 153 -13.77 -22.73 10.13
C SER A 153 -13.45 -21.71 11.23
N ASP A 154 -13.91 -21.99 12.45
CA ASP A 154 -13.45 -21.27 13.66
C ASP A 154 -11.95 -21.47 13.97
N LYS A 155 -11.33 -22.56 13.49
CA LYS A 155 -9.88 -22.81 13.68
C LYS A 155 -8.98 -22.11 12.64
N ARG A 156 -9.44 -21.95 11.39
CA ARG A 156 -8.60 -21.49 10.27
C ARG A 156 -8.40 -19.97 10.24
N GLN A 157 -9.33 -19.19 10.78
CA GLN A 157 -9.19 -17.74 10.86
C GLN A 157 -8.00 -17.27 11.70
N ARG A 158 -7.66 -18.00 12.77
CA ARG A 158 -6.48 -17.68 13.60
C ARG A 158 -5.18 -17.90 12.83
N THR A 159 -5.11 -18.96 12.03
CA THR A 159 -3.94 -19.29 11.20
C THR A 159 -3.78 -18.30 10.04
N ILE A 160 -4.86 -17.91 9.37
CA ILE A 160 -4.81 -16.91 8.29
C ILE A 160 -4.36 -15.55 8.82
N GLY A 161 -4.86 -15.12 9.99
CA GLY A 161 -4.42 -13.86 10.60
C GLY A 161 -2.96 -13.88 11.06
N GLN A 162 -2.40 -15.05 11.40
CA GLN A 162 -0.97 -15.21 11.68
C GLN A 162 -0.14 -15.20 10.39
N LEU A 163 -0.65 -15.82 9.33
CA LEU A 163 -0.01 -15.87 8.02
C LEU A 163 0.02 -14.49 7.35
N GLU A 164 -1.06 -13.71 7.42
CA GLU A 164 -1.07 -12.31 6.95
C GLU A 164 -0.02 -11.46 7.66
N ARG A 165 0.14 -11.63 8.98
CA ARG A 165 1.17 -10.90 9.73
C ARG A 165 2.58 -11.32 9.33
N ALA A 166 2.80 -12.62 9.09
CA ALA A 166 4.08 -13.13 8.62
C ALA A 166 4.40 -12.62 7.21
N LEU A 167 3.41 -12.62 6.31
CA LEU A 167 3.55 -12.11 4.94
C LEU A 167 3.81 -10.60 4.91
N ASP A 168 3.12 -9.84 5.77
CA ASP A 168 3.34 -8.40 5.91
C ASP A 168 4.78 -8.10 6.38
N LEU A 169 5.30 -8.88 7.34
CA LEU A 169 6.68 -8.76 7.83
C LEU A 169 7.70 -9.11 6.74
N ASP A 170 7.49 -10.23 6.03
CA ASP A 170 8.39 -10.73 4.98
C ASP A 170 8.42 -9.80 3.76
N LEU A 171 7.27 -9.19 3.41
CA LEU A 171 7.19 -8.18 2.35
C LEU A 171 7.97 -6.91 2.72
N ILE A 172 7.85 -6.44 3.96
CA ILE A 172 8.59 -5.26 4.44
C ILE A 172 10.09 -5.54 4.41
N GLU A 173 10.52 -6.72 4.87
CA GLU A 173 11.93 -7.14 4.84
C GLU A 173 12.45 -7.25 3.40
N GLY A 174 11.68 -7.85 2.49
CA GLY A 174 12.00 -7.93 1.07
C GLY A 174 12.14 -6.56 0.40
N ILE A 175 11.24 -5.61 0.69
CA ILE A 175 11.33 -4.23 0.19
C ILE A 175 12.59 -3.54 0.72
N GLN A 176 12.93 -3.73 2.00
CA GLN A 176 14.15 -3.17 2.58
C GLN A 176 15.42 -3.73 1.93
N VAL A 177 15.47 -5.03 1.66
CA VAL A 177 16.58 -5.68 0.94
C VAL A 177 16.71 -5.12 -0.47
N LEU A 178 15.60 -4.94 -1.17
CA LEU A 178 15.59 -4.42 -2.54
C LEU A 178 16.04 -2.95 -2.58
N ILE A 179 15.61 -2.12 -1.62
CA ILE A 179 16.10 -0.75 -1.45
C ILE A 179 17.61 -0.75 -1.16
N ARG A 180 18.09 -1.61 -0.25
CA ARG A 180 19.53 -1.75 0.04
C ARG A 180 20.30 -2.14 -1.22
N PHE A 181 19.77 -3.04 -2.04
CA PHE A 181 20.40 -3.48 -3.29
C PHE A 181 20.47 -2.33 -4.32
N ILE A 182 19.36 -1.64 -4.58
CA ILE A 182 19.32 -0.50 -5.52
C ILE A 182 20.28 0.60 -5.09
N VAL A 183 20.28 0.94 -3.79
CA VAL A 183 21.19 1.97 -3.25
C VAL A 183 22.65 1.54 -3.42
N VAL A 184 22.99 0.27 -3.14
CA VAL A 184 24.35 -0.24 -3.32
C VAL A 184 24.77 -0.26 -4.80
N ASP A 185 23.86 -0.62 -5.71
CA ASP A 185 24.14 -0.73 -7.14
C ASP A 185 24.31 0.65 -7.80
N ILE A 186 23.42 1.61 -7.50
CA ILE A 186 23.58 3.03 -7.89
C ILE A 186 24.91 3.56 -7.33
N LYS A 187 25.23 3.25 -6.07
CA LYS A 187 26.44 3.73 -5.40
C LYS A 187 27.73 3.15 -5.98
N ARG A 188 27.71 1.90 -6.44
CA ARG A 188 28.84 1.25 -7.13
C ARG A 188 29.12 1.93 -8.48
N LYS A 189 28.09 2.49 -9.12
CA LYS A 189 28.19 3.11 -10.44
C LYS A 189 28.58 4.60 -10.42
N TYR A 190 28.37 5.31 -9.30
CA TYR A 190 28.50 6.78 -9.24
C TYR A 190 29.45 7.37 -8.16
N ILE A 191 30.10 6.56 -7.30
CA ILE A 191 31.04 7.07 -6.28
C ILE A 191 32.49 6.67 -6.58
N THR A 192 33.38 7.66 -6.63
CA THR A 192 34.85 7.52 -6.77
C THR A 192 35.47 6.82 -5.54
N GLU A 193 36.44 5.92 -5.76
CA GLU A 193 37.06 5.02 -4.76
C GLU A 193 37.54 5.71 -3.47
N GLU A 194 37.94 6.99 -3.55
CA GLU A 194 38.61 7.73 -2.48
C GLU A 194 37.69 8.02 -1.26
N ASN A 195 36.39 8.23 -1.47
CA ASN A 195 35.42 8.55 -0.41
C ASN A 195 34.65 7.33 0.13
N ARG A 196 35.00 6.12 -0.33
CA ARG A 196 34.20 4.91 -0.14
C ARG A 196 34.14 4.42 1.29
N LYS A 197 35.27 4.48 2.03
CA LYS A 197 35.39 3.90 3.38
C LYS A 197 34.74 4.75 4.46
N GLU A 198 34.91 6.06 4.41
CA GLU A 198 34.36 6.98 5.41
C GLU A 198 32.83 7.04 5.34
N TYR A 199 32.29 7.07 4.12
CA TYR A 199 30.85 7.12 3.90
C TYR A 199 30.14 5.79 4.23
N VAL A 200 30.77 4.63 3.97
CA VAL A 200 30.21 3.33 4.38
C VAL A 200 30.13 3.22 5.91
N ARG A 201 31.12 3.76 6.63
CA ARG A 201 31.12 3.76 8.09
C ARG A 201 30.00 4.62 8.67
N ASP A 202 29.84 5.85 8.19
CA ASP A 202 28.78 6.75 8.67
C ASP A 202 27.37 6.24 8.30
N TYR A 203 27.24 5.58 7.14
CA TYR A 203 25.97 5.03 6.68
C TYR A 203 25.57 3.74 7.42
N MET A 204 26.51 2.81 7.67
CA MET A 204 26.23 1.62 8.49
C MET A 204 25.86 2.03 9.92
N ALA A 205 26.50 3.06 10.47
CA ALA A 205 26.13 3.63 11.77
C ALA A 205 24.72 4.26 11.79
N LYS A 206 24.21 4.74 10.64
CA LYS A 206 22.83 5.23 10.50
C LYS A 206 21.83 4.09 10.29
N LEU A 207 22.19 3.04 9.57
CA LEU A 207 21.37 1.84 9.41
C LEU A 207 21.21 1.06 10.71
N ASP A 208 22.29 0.88 11.49
CA ASP A 208 22.22 0.23 12.81
C ASP A 208 21.30 0.98 13.78
N LYS A 209 21.18 2.31 13.64
CA LYS A 209 20.23 3.11 14.41
C LYS A 209 18.77 2.88 13.99
N ILE A 210 18.54 2.51 12.74
CA ILE A 210 17.20 2.20 12.22
C ILE A 210 16.81 0.79 12.64
N ASP A 211 17.73 -0.18 12.58
CA ASP A 211 17.47 -1.58 12.98
C ASP A 211 17.31 -1.75 14.52
N GLN A 212 17.68 -0.73 15.32
CA GLN A 212 17.48 -0.70 16.78
C GLN A 212 16.18 -0.01 17.24
N CYS A 213 15.37 0.55 16.33
CA CYS A 213 14.08 1.20 16.63
C CYS A 213 12.90 0.31 16.29
#